data_AF-A0A3G8GSA9-F1
#
_entry.id   AF-A0A3G8GSA9-F1
#
_cell.length_a   1.000
_cell.length_b   1.000
_cell.length_c   1.000
_cell.angle_alpha   90.00
_cell.angle_beta   90.00
_cell.angle_gamma   90.00
#
_symmetry.space_group_name_H-M   'P 1'
#
loop_
_entity.id
_entity.type
_entity.pdbx_description
1 polymer ?
#
loop_
_entity_poly.entity_id
_entity_poly.type
_entity_poly.pdbx_seq_one_letter_code
_entity_poly.pdbx_strand_id
1 'polypeptide(L)'
;MLLKWISRGARVSLMAGALLLALDASADPAWRDGMLLAGHDPIVDPVLRRYPGKVTGLGSPGKTGRVYTLRLQPLGPKAAPPAPNALRGWRLTVLKGARFGQVYWVQSNTADAITVRSKDGSLDGMAAGDLFVVEELDPDPPATSLGDDGGKPRVA
;
A
#
# COMPACT_ATOMS: atom_id res chain seq x y z
N MET A 1 -49.81 -34.44 3.03
CA MET A 1 -50.38 -34.64 4.38
C MET A 1 -49.35 -35.32 5.27
N LEU A 2 -49.13 -34.74 6.47
CA LEU A 2 -48.57 -35.31 7.72
C LEU A 2 -47.14 -35.90 7.67
N LEU A 3 -46.09 -35.28 8.24
CA LEU A 3 -45.83 -34.86 9.64
C LEU A 3 -45.82 -36.03 10.66
N LYS A 4 -44.64 -36.34 11.22
CA LYS A 4 -44.39 -36.77 12.62
C LYS A 4 -42.87 -36.90 12.82
N TRP A 5 -42.11 -36.20 13.67
CA TRP A 5 -42.21 -35.67 15.06
C TRP A 5 -41.49 -36.52 16.13
N ILE A 6 -40.53 -35.85 16.79
CA ILE A 6 -40.06 -35.91 18.20
C ILE A 6 -39.26 -37.17 18.61
N SER A 7 -38.04 -37.04 19.15
CA SER A 7 -37.84 -36.91 20.61
C SER A 7 -36.46 -36.45 21.06
N ARG A 8 -36.50 -35.45 21.97
CA ARG A 8 -35.75 -35.27 23.23
C ARG A 8 -34.20 -35.26 23.16
N GLY A 9 -33.48 -34.29 23.70
CA GLY A 9 -33.84 -33.19 24.59
C GLY A 9 -32.66 -32.86 25.51
N ALA A 10 -32.50 -31.57 25.84
CA ALA A 10 -31.86 -30.99 27.04
C ALA A 10 -30.38 -31.34 27.34
N ARG A 11 -29.48 -30.45 27.77
CA ARG A 11 -29.50 -29.04 28.20
C ARG A 11 -28.03 -28.59 28.28
N VAL A 12 -27.81 -27.32 27.95
CA VAL A 12 -26.90 -26.35 28.58
C VAL A 12 -25.45 -26.79 28.87
N SER A 13 -24.51 -26.14 28.17
CA SER A 13 -23.31 -25.62 28.83
C SER A 13 -22.91 -24.29 28.22
N LEU A 14 -23.14 -23.22 28.99
CA LEU A 14 -22.45 -21.94 28.88
C LEU A 14 -20.97 -22.23 29.11
N MET A 15 -20.11 -21.95 28.12
CA MET A 15 -18.79 -21.42 28.42
C MET A 15 -18.39 -20.46 27.30
N ALA A 16 -18.41 -19.18 27.67
CA ALA A 16 -17.73 -18.12 26.96
C ALA A 16 -16.24 -18.47 26.87
N GLY A 17 -15.73 -18.55 25.65
CA GLY A 17 -14.32 -18.64 25.36
C GLY A 17 -14.01 -17.66 24.24
N ALA A 18 -14.03 -16.36 24.58
CA ALA A 18 -13.53 -15.32 23.71
C ALA A 18 -12.03 -15.58 23.46
N LEU A 19 -11.70 -16.12 22.29
CA LEU A 19 -10.32 -16.27 21.84
C LEU A 19 -9.83 -14.91 21.36
N LEU A 20 -9.41 -14.08 22.32
CA LEU A 20 -8.65 -12.85 22.10
C LEU A 20 -7.22 -13.25 21.72
N LEU A 21 -6.87 -13.11 20.44
CA LEU A 21 -5.48 -12.99 20.01
C LEU A 21 -4.97 -11.62 20.47
N ALA A 22 -4.42 -11.58 21.68
CA ALA A 22 -3.61 -10.47 22.14
C ALA A 22 -2.29 -10.48 21.36
N LEU A 23 -2.16 -9.54 20.41
CA LEU A 23 -0.87 -9.14 19.87
C LEU A 23 -0.23 -8.24 20.94
N ASP A 24 0.65 -8.82 21.75
CA ASP A 24 1.42 -8.08 22.74
C ASP A 24 2.56 -7.35 22.02
N ALA A 25 2.28 -6.12 21.60
CA ALA A 25 3.29 -5.15 21.20
C ALA A 25 3.35 -4.09 22.30
N SER A 26 3.93 -4.45 23.46
CA SER A 26 4.27 -3.49 24.50
C SER A 26 5.48 -2.66 24.03
N ALA A 27 5.21 -1.60 23.27
CA ALA A 27 6.13 -0.48 23.19
C ALA A 27 6.06 0.23 24.56
N ASP A 28 7.09 0.07 25.38
CA ASP A 28 7.23 0.84 26.62
C ASP A 28 7.21 2.34 26.27
N PRO A 29 6.29 3.15 26.82
CA PRO A 29 6.28 4.58 26.54
C PRO A 29 7.49 5.21 27.23
N ALA A 30 8.40 5.78 26.43
CA ALA A 30 9.49 6.60 26.94
C ALA A 30 8.91 7.86 27.60
N TRP A 31 8.88 7.89 28.93
CA TRP A 31 8.48 9.05 29.72
C TRP A 31 9.57 10.14 29.65
N ARG A 32 9.23 11.33 29.17
CA ARG A 32 9.98 12.57 29.42
C ARG A 32 9.01 13.61 29.98
N ASP A 33 9.34 14.16 31.15
CA ASP A 33 8.66 15.30 31.79
C ASP A 33 7.13 15.20 31.93
N GLY A 34 6.61 14.00 32.25
CA GLY A 34 5.20 13.82 32.61
C GLY A 34 4.21 13.96 31.44
N MET A 35 4.69 14.01 30.19
CA MET A 35 3.85 14.04 29.01
C MET A 35 3.97 12.72 28.24
N LEU A 36 2.84 12.04 28.06
CA LEU A 36 2.77 10.80 27.28
C LEU A 36 2.87 11.17 25.79
N LEU A 37 4.08 11.12 25.23
CA LEU A 37 4.30 11.28 23.80
C LEU A 37 3.87 9.99 23.09
N ALA A 38 2.56 9.73 23.03
CA ALA A 38 1.99 8.74 22.12
C ALA A 38 1.99 9.31 20.70
N GLY A 39 3.19 9.52 20.16
CA GLY A 39 3.42 9.87 18.77
C GLY A 39 4.40 8.85 18.22
N HIS A 40 3.91 7.70 17.78
CA HIS A 40 4.63 6.99 16.74
C HIS A 40 4.58 7.91 15.52
N ASP A 41 5.67 8.62 15.24
CA ASP A 41 5.83 9.18 13.90
C ASP A 41 5.90 7.98 12.96
N PRO A 42 4.90 7.77 12.09
CA PRO A 42 4.99 6.70 11.13
C PRO A 42 6.21 7.00 10.27
N ILE A 43 7.14 6.05 10.20
CA ILE A 43 8.24 6.10 9.24
C ILE A 43 7.60 6.05 7.85
N VAL A 44 7.48 7.21 7.23
CA VAL A 44 6.96 7.39 5.87
C VAL A 44 8.11 7.93 5.04
N ASP A 45 8.42 7.26 3.93
CA ASP A 45 9.40 7.78 2.97
C ASP A 45 8.97 9.19 2.53
N PRO A 46 9.79 10.23 2.74
CA PRO A 46 9.43 11.58 2.35
C PRO A 46 9.20 11.62 0.84
N VAL A 47 8.10 12.25 0.43
CA VAL A 47 7.73 12.36 -0.99
C VAL A 47 8.12 13.74 -1.49
N LEU A 48 9.06 13.80 -2.43
CA LEU A 48 9.51 15.04 -3.05
C LEU A 48 8.46 15.59 -4.02
N ARG A 49 7.84 14.70 -4.82
CA ARG A 49 6.89 15.06 -5.87
C ARG A 49 5.83 14.00 -6.05
N ARG A 50 4.65 14.42 -6.49
CA ARG A 50 3.50 13.55 -6.74
C ARG A 50 2.91 13.79 -8.13
N TYR A 51 2.55 12.69 -8.77
CA TYR A 51 1.85 12.67 -10.04
C TYR A 51 0.59 11.78 -9.92
N PRO A 52 -0.58 12.36 -9.60
CA PRO A 52 -1.83 11.61 -9.52
C PRO A 52 -2.41 11.36 -10.92
N GLY A 53 -2.98 10.17 -11.11
CA GLY A 53 -3.54 9.77 -12.39
C GLY A 53 -4.73 8.82 -12.26
N LYS A 54 -5.47 8.72 -13.36
CA LYS A 54 -6.55 7.76 -13.55
C LYS A 54 -6.17 6.82 -14.68
N VAL A 55 -6.40 5.52 -14.50
CA VAL A 55 -6.22 4.54 -15.55
C VAL A 55 -7.31 4.74 -16.61
N THR A 56 -6.91 4.84 -17.87
CA THR A 56 -7.83 4.90 -19.02
C THR A 56 -7.90 3.58 -19.77
N GLY A 57 -6.94 2.69 -19.54
CA GLY A 57 -6.88 1.35 -20.12
C GLY A 57 -5.56 0.68 -19.78
N LEU A 58 -5.37 -0.51 -20.33
CA LEU A 58 -4.15 -1.29 -20.18
C LEU A 58 -3.45 -1.45 -21.53
N GLY A 59 -2.14 -1.60 -21.49
CA GLY A 59 -1.35 -2.01 -22.65
C GLY A 59 -1.55 -3.49 -22.97
N SER A 60 -0.99 -3.92 -24.09
CA SER A 60 -1.02 -5.33 -24.47
C SER A 60 -0.24 -6.19 -23.46
N PRO A 61 -0.65 -7.45 -23.23
CA PRO A 61 0.14 -8.39 -22.46
C PRO A 61 1.55 -8.54 -23.05
N GLY A 62 2.55 -8.60 -22.17
CA GLY A 62 3.92 -8.89 -22.55
C GLY A 62 4.13 -10.35 -22.93
N LYS A 63 5.39 -10.74 -23.16
CA LYS A 63 5.77 -12.11 -23.58
C LYS A 63 5.31 -13.21 -22.60
N THR A 64 5.12 -12.87 -21.32
CA THR A 64 4.66 -13.80 -20.28
C THR A 64 3.12 -13.87 -20.17
N GLY A 65 2.37 -13.23 -21.08
CA GLY A 65 0.90 -13.14 -21.01
C GLY A 65 0.37 -12.23 -19.90
N ARG A 66 1.25 -11.45 -19.25
CA ARG A 66 0.93 -10.53 -18.15
C ARG A 66 1.01 -9.09 -18.62
N VAL A 67 0.18 -8.22 -18.05
CA VAL A 67 0.18 -6.78 -18.37
C VAL A 67 1.13 -6.04 -17.44
N TYR A 68 1.96 -5.16 -18.01
CA TYR A 68 2.89 -4.31 -17.26
C TYR A 68 2.81 -2.83 -17.63
N THR A 69 1.93 -2.49 -18.58
CA THR A 69 1.74 -1.10 -19.03
C THR A 69 0.30 -0.69 -18.76
N LEU A 70 0.11 0.47 -18.16
CA LEU A 70 -1.19 1.13 -18.07
C LEU A 70 -1.21 2.39 -18.94
N ARG A 71 -2.38 2.71 -19.48
CA ARG A 71 -2.70 4.01 -20.08
C ARG A 71 -3.29 4.91 -19.00
N LEU A 72 -2.97 6.19 -19.06
CA LEU A 72 -3.36 7.14 -18.02
C LEU A 72 -3.96 8.43 -18.55
N GLN A 73 -4.70 9.07 -17.65
CA GLN A 73 -5.08 10.47 -17.72
C GLN A 73 -4.55 11.19 -16.47
N PRO A 74 -3.79 12.29 -16.62
CA PRO A 74 -3.37 13.14 -15.50
C PRO A 74 -4.56 13.66 -14.70
N LEU A 75 -4.44 13.76 -13.37
CA LEU A 75 -5.48 14.36 -12.51
C LEU A 75 -4.99 15.63 -11.82
N GLY A 76 -5.89 16.60 -11.64
CA GLY A 76 -5.64 17.83 -10.89
C GLY A 76 -5.73 19.12 -11.74
N PRO A 77 -5.70 20.28 -11.07
CA PRO A 77 -5.69 21.57 -11.75
C PRO A 77 -4.39 21.73 -12.55
N LYS A 78 -4.50 22.13 -13.83
CA LYS A 78 -3.36 22.25 -14.75
C LYS A 78 -2.58 20.94 -14.95
N ALA A 79 -3.24 19.79 -14.77
CA ALA A 79 -2.59 18.51 -14.95
C ALA A 79 -2.13 18.35 -16.41
N ALA A 80 -0.82 18.16 -16.56
CA ALA A 80 -0.18 17.96 -17.85
C ALA A 80 0.27 16.50 -17.98
N PRO A 81 0.34 15.96 -19.21
CA PRO A 81 1.06 14.73 -19.48
C PRO A 81 2.50 14.82 -18.94
N PRO A 82 3.05 13.73 -18.36
CA PRO A 82 4.43 13.73 -17.92
C PRO A 82 5.36 13.71 -19.14
N ALA A 83 6.52 14.34 -19.04
CA ALA A 83 7.55 14.20 -20.06
C ALA A 83 8.00 12.72 -20.16
N PRO A 84 8.47 12.26 -21.33
CA PRO A 84 8.95 10.89 -21.50
C PRO A 84 10.02 10.53 -20.46
N ASN A 85 9.83 9.40 -19.79
CA ASN A 85 10.68 8.87 -18.71
C ASN A 85 10.89 9.78 -17.49
N ALA A 86 10.15 10.88 -17.34
CA ALA A 86 10.24 11.74 -16.16
C ALA A 86 9.82 11.04 -14.86
N LEU A 87 8.98 9.99 -14.96
CA LEU A 87 8.51 9.21 -13.81
C LEU A 87 9.37 7.96 -13.55
N ARG A 88 10.44 7.74 -14.33
CA ARG A 88 11.26 6.54 -14.21
C ARG A 88 11.89 6.44 -12.82
N GLY A 89 11.73 5.28 -12.19
CA GLY A 89 12.27 5.04 -10.85
C GLY A 89 11.41 5.63 -9.73
N TRP A 90 10.27 6.23 -10.03
CA TRP A 90 9.32 6.66 -9.01
C TRP A 90 8.42 5.48 -8.57
N ARG A 91 7.84 5.61 -7.38
CA ARG A 91 6.94 4.61 -6.78
C ARG A 91 5.51 4.86 -7.23
N LEU A 92 4.86 3.89 -7.87
CA LEU A 92 3.44 3.93 -8.20
C LEU A 92 2.64 3.19 -7.14
N THR A 93 1.64 3.86 -6.55
CA THR A 93 0.71 3.28 -5.57
C THR A 93 -0.72 3.35 -6.11
N VAL A 94 -1.43 2.23 -6.07
CA VAL A 94 -2.83 2.17 -6.51
C VAL A 94 -3.75 2.63 -5.37
N LEU A 95 -4.54 3.67 -5.64
CA LEU A 95 -5.40 4.36 -4.69
C LEU A 95 -6.87 3.97 -4.79
N LYS A 96 -7.28 3.31 -5.88
CA LYS A 96 -8.64 2.79 -6.08
C LYS A 96 -8.63 1.66 -7.11
N GLY A 97 -9.45 0.64 -6.90
CA GLY A 97 -9.64 -0.47 -7.84
C GLY A 97 -9.35 -1.82 -7.19
N ALA A 98 -9.39 -2.88 -7.99
CA ALA A 98 -9.12 -4.24 -7.51
C ALA A 98 -7.68 -4.44 -7.00
N ARG A 99 -6.77 -3.52 -7.37
CA ARG A 99 -5.36 -3.52 -6.96
C ARG A 99 -5.05 -2.47 -5.88
N PHE A 100 -6.05 -1.96 -5.16
CA PHE A 100 -5.85 -0.98 -4.09
C PHE A 100 -4.71 -1.37 -3.13
N GLY A 101 -3.85 -0.41 -2.79
CA GLY A 101 -2.70 -0.58 -1.90
C GLY A 101 -1.49 -1.26 -2.53
N GLN A 102 -1.60 -1.78 -3.76
CA GLN A 102 -0.45 -2.36 -4.46
C GLN A 102 0.54 -1.28 -4.88
N VAL A 103 1.82 -1.63 -4.83
CA VAL A 103 2.94 -0.73 -5.11
C VAL A 103 3.82 -1.33 -6.21
N TYR A 104 4.24 -0.49 -7.15
CA TYR A 104 5.12 -0.87 -8.26
C TYR A 104 6.19 0.20 -8.47
N TRP A 105 7.35 -0.15 -9.03
CA TRP A 105 8.30 0.85 -9.49
C TRP A 105 8.16 1.09 -10.99
N VAL A 106 8.18 2.36 -11.38
CA VAL A 106 8.11 2.75 -12.78
C VAL A 106 9.41 2.40 -13.50
N GLN A 107 9.31 1.63 -14.57
CA GLN A 107 10.42 1.31 -15.46
C GLN A 107 10.61 2.39 -16.54
N SER A 108 9.51 2.88 -17.11
CA SER A 108 9.47 3.93 -18.13
C SER A 108 8.07 4.55 -18.23
N ASN A 109 7.98 5.73 -18.85
CA ASN A 109 6.69 6.35 -19.19
C ASN A 109 6.76 7.13 -20.52
N THR A 110 5.62 7.22 -21.20
CA THR A 110 5.33 8.21 -22.25
C THR A 110 4.44 9.31 -21.66
N ALA A 111 3.88 10.17 -22.52
CA ALA A 111 2.88 11.16 -22.14
C ALA A 111 1.56 10.53 -21.63
N ASP A 112 1.24 9.31 -22.08
CA ASP A 112 -0.07 8.67 -21.87
C ASP A 112 0.02 7.25 -21.32
N ALA A 113 1.23 6.71 -21.10
CA ALA A 113 1.45 5.36 -20.61
C ALA A 113 2.56 5.27 -19.57
N ILE A 114 2.39 4.37 -18.61
CA ILE A 114 3.41 3.99 -17.63
C ILE A 114 3.65 2.49 -17.76
N THR A 115 4.92 2.10 -17.83
CA THR A 115 5.34 0.69 -17.73
C THR A 115 6.02 0.47 -16.39
N VAL A 116 5.54 -0.51 -15.63
CA VAL A 116 6.12 -0.91 -14.35
C VAL A 116 7.15 -2.02 -14.54
N ARG A 117 8.08 -2.17 -13.59
CA ARG A 117 9.04 -3.26 -13.63
C ARG A 117 8.33 -4.58 -13.38
N SER A 118 8.60 -5.59 -14.22
CA SER A 118 7.97 -6.90 -14.10
C SER A 118 8.22 -7.60 -12.76
N LYS A 119 9.36 -7.34 -12.11
CA LYS A 119 9.72 -7.92 -10.80
C LYS A 119 8.82 -7.45 -9.64
N ASP A 120 8.13 -6.33 -9.81
CA ASP A 120 7.23 -5.77 -8.79
C ASP A 120 5.80 -6.31 -8.92
N GLY A 121 5.55 -7.15 -9.93
CA GLY A 121 4.24 -7.77 -10.20
C GLY A 121 3.58 -7.26 -11.48
N SER A 122 2.48 -7.92 -11.86
CA SER A 122 1.67 -7.57 -13.03
C SER A 122 0.52 -6.63 -12.67
N LEU A 123 0.11 -5.80 -13.63
CA LEU A 123 -1.06 -4.92 -13.53
C LEU A 123 -2.40 -5.62 -13.81
N ASP A 124 -2.40 -6.95 -13.98
CA ASP A 124 -3.58 -7.75 -14.27
C ASP A 124 -4.71 -7.45 -13.26
N GLY A 125 -5.93 -7.20 -13.74
CA GLY A 125 -7.07 -6.86 -12.89
C GLY A 125 -7.22 -5.37 -12.56
N MET A 126 -6.30 -4.51 -13.00
CA MET A 126 -6.58 -3.08 -13.09
C MET A 126 -7.59 -2.79 -14.22
N ALA A 127 -8.38 -1.74 -14.06
CA ALA A 127 -9.40 -1.35 -15.02
C ALA A 127 -9.41 0.16 -15.26
N ALA A 128 -10.05 0.58 -16.36
CA ALA A 128 -10.31 1.99 -16.60
C ALA A 128 -11.14 2.59 -15.45
N GLY A 129 -10.73 3.75 -14.94
CA GLY A 129 -11.34 4.41 -13.78
C GLY A 129 -10.66 4.12 -12.44
N ASP A 130 -9.71 3.19 -12.39
CA ASP A 130 -8.82 3.01 -11.25
C ASP A 130 -7.96 4.26 -11.04
N LEU A 131 -7.62 4.55 -9.78
CA LEU A 131 -6.82 5.72 -9.41
C LEU A 131 -5.47 5.28 -8.90
N PHE A 132 -4.45 6.07 -9.20
CA PHE A 132 -3.09 5.86 -8.72
C PHE A 132 -2.40 7.19 -8.45
N VAL A 133 -1.31 7.12 -7.69
CA VAL A 133 -0.33 8.19 -7.56
C VAL A 133 1.05 7.63 -7.87
N VAL A 134 1.87 8.42 -8.55
CA VAL A 134 3.30 8.15 -8.72
C VAL A 134 4.08 9.15 -7.89
N GLU A 135 4.99 8.68 -7.05
CA GLU A 135 5.68 9.45 -6.04
C GLU A 135 7.20 9.34 -6.23
N GLU A 136 7.86 10.50 -6.29
CA GLU A 136 9.31 10.60 -6.15
C GLU A 136 9.64 10.55 -4.67
N LEU A 137 10.38 9.52 -4.25
CA LEU A 137 10.83 9.40 -2.87
C LEU A 137 12.16 10.14 -2.70
N ASP A 138 12.35 10.71 -1.52
CA ASP A 138 13.63 11.28 -1.10
C ASP A 138 14.64 10.13 -0.89
N PRO A 139 15.75 10.08 -1.65
CA PRO A 139 16.78 9.06 -1.44
C PRO A 139 17.55 9.25 -0.13
N ASP A 140 17.56 10.47 0.43
CA ASP A 140 18.30 10.84 1.64
C ASP A 140 17.32 11.41 2.69
N PRO A 141 16.39 10.60 3.22
CA PRO A 141 15.42 11.08 4.18
C PRO A 141 16.12 11.62 5.43
N PRO A 142 15.63 12.72 6.04
CA PRO A 142 16.20 13.24 7.27
C PRO A 142 16.25 12.14 8.34
N ALA A 143 17.31 12.12 9.14
CA ALA A 143 17.61 11.07 10.12
C ALA A 143 16.51 10.84 11.19
N THR A 144 15.45 11.63 11.22
CA THR A 144 14.25 11.39 12.03
C THR A 144 13.28 10.39 11.40
N SER A 145 13.45 10.05 10.12
CA SER A 145 12.66 9.04 9.39
C SER A 145 13.26 7.64 9.46
N LEU A 146 14.54 7.53 9.82
CA LEU A 146 15.18 6.28 10.20
C LEU A 146 15.27 6.33 11.71
N GLY A 147 14.54 5.48 12.43
CA GLY A 147 14.66 5.42 13.90
C GLY A 147 16.13 5.43 14.29
N ASP A 148 16.49 6.35 15.20
CA ASP A 148 17.82 6.44 15.80
C ASP A 148 18.05 5.19 16.68
N ASP A 149 18.28 4.05 16.03
CA ASP A 149 18.87 2.86 16.63
C ASP A 149 20.41 2.99 16.58
N GLY A 150 20.89 4.20 16.82
CA GLY A 150 22.29 4.51 17.07
C GLY A 150 22.80 3.65 18.22
N GLY A 151 23.71 2.74 17.88
CA GLY A 151 24.18 1.65 18.72
C GLY A 151 24.57 2.07 20.14
N LYS A 152 24.09 1.29 21.11
CA LYS A 152 24.80 1.10 22.38
C LYS A 152 25.58 -0.21 22.31
N PRO A 153 26.90 -0.21 22.52
CA PRO A 153 27.65 -1.45 22.65
C PRO A 153 27.11 -2.21 23.87
N ARG A 154 26.74 -3.48 23.68
CA ARG A 154 26.55 -4.41 24.79
C ARG A 154 27.89 -4.52 25.51
N VAL A 155 27.97 -3.91 26.69
CA VAL A 155 29.05 -4.19 27.63
C VAL A 155 28.86 -5.63 28.12
N ALA A 156 29.95 -6.39 28.03
CA ALA A 156 30.05 -7.81 28.37
C ALA A 156 29.78 -8.07 29.86
#